data_AF-A0A847D081-F1
#
_entry.id   AF-A0A847D081-F1
#
_cell.length_a   1.000
_cell.length_b   1.000
_cell.length_c   1.000
_cell.angle_alpha   90.00
_cell.angle_beta   90.00
_cell.angle_gamma   90.00
#
_symmetry.space_group_name_H-M   'P 1'
#
loop_
_entity.id
_entity.type
_entity.pdbx_description
1 polymer ?
#
loop_
_entity_poly.entity_id
_entity_poly.type
_entity_poly.pdbx_seq_one_letter_code
_entity_poly.pdbx_strand_id
1 'polypeptide(L)'
;MDVKEKLRILTDAAKYDVSCSSSGSSRSNNGGLGNGASSGICHSWSEDGRCISLLKILLSNKCIYSCEYCINRRENHIERAEFTPKEISDLVINFYKRNYIEGLFLSSGIIKSPDETMLKLIEVAELLRNKEHFN
;
A
#
# COMPACT_ATOMS: atom_id res chain seq x y z
N MET A 1 -2.36 -16.05 -5.15
CA MET A 1 -1.26 -15.32 -4.50
C MET A 1 -1.66 -15.11 -3.05
N ASP A 2 -0.73 -15.37 -2.13
CA ASP A 2 -0.93 -15.09 -0.70
C ASP A 2 -0.94 -13.57 -0.43
N VAL A 3 -1.56 -13.16 0.68
CA VAL A 3 -1.65 -11.74 1.09
C VAL A 3 -0.25 -11.13 1.24
N LYS A 4 0.72 -11.87 1.78
CA LYS A 4 2.10 -11.37 1.95
C LYS A 4 2.80 -11.12 0.61
N GLU A 5 2.54 -11.97 -0.37
CA GLU A 5 3.12 -11.84 -1.70
C GLU A 5 2.50 -10.66 -2.47
N LYS A 6 1.17 -10.51 -2.39
CA LYS A 6 0.49 -9.32 -2.91
C LYS A 6 1.03 -8.04 -2.24
N LEU A 7 1.23 -8.06 -0.92
CA LEU A 7 1.78 -6.93 -0.18
C LEU A 7 3.16 -6.57 -0.72
N ARG A 8 4.08 -7.53 -0.83
CA ARG A 8 5.44 -7.32 -1.38
C ARG A 8 5.40 -6.60 -2.72
N ILE A 9 4.52 -7.03 -3.63
CA ILE A 9 4.42 -6.48 -4.99
C ILE A 9 3.78 -5.09 -4.98
N LEU A 10 2.69 -4.92 -4.23
CA LEU A 10 1.88 -3.72 -4.27
C LEU A 10 2.40 -2.59 -3.37
N THR A 11 3.40 -2.87 -2.53
CA THR A 11 4.18 -1.86 -1.82
C THR A 11 5.51 -1.54 -2.49
N ASP A 12 5.91 -2.25 -3.56
CA ASP A 12 7.22 -2.06 -4.20
C ASP A 12 7.38 -0.64 -4.76
N ALA A 13 6.29 -0.02 -5.23
CA ALA A 13 6.29 1.37 -5.68
C ALA A 13 6.62 2.37 -4.56
N ALA A 14 6.42 2.02 -3.29
CA ALA A 14 6.75 2.88 -2.17
C ALA A 14 8.26 3.19 -2.08
N LYS A 15 9.14 2.29 -2.55
CA LYS A 15 10.60 2.50 -2.48
C LYS A 15 11.10 3.69 -3.31
N TYR A 16 10.30 4.17 -4.27
CA TYR A 16 10.65 5.30 -5.13
C TYR A 16 10.11 6.64 -4.63
N ASP A 17 9.34 6.64 -3.55
CA ASP A 17 8.87 7.87 -2.91
C ASP A 17 9.90 8.36 -1.89
N VAL A 18 10.27 9.65 -1.99
CA VAL A 18 11.24 10.30 -1.11
C VAL A 18 10.80 10.24 0.37
N SER A 19 9.48 10.27 0.63
CA SER A 19 8.88 10.11 1.97
C SER A 19 9.02 8.69 2.56
N CYS A 20 9.36 7.72 1.72
CA CYS A 20 9.47 6.29 2.08
C CYS A 20 10.93 5.85 2.23
N SER A 21 11.85 6.75 2.60
CA SER A 21 13.29 6.47 2.68
C SER A 21 13.68 5.41 3.72
N SER A 22 12.77 5.04 4.64
CA SER A 22 12.92 3.93 5.59
C SER A 22 12.25 2.62 5.13
N SER A 23 11.31 2.67 4.18
CA SER A 23 10.45 1.56 3.76
C SER A 23 11.17 0.53 2.87
N GLY A 24 12.35 0.87 2.34
CA GLY A 24 13.21 -0.01 1.54
C GLY A 24 14.37 -0.66 2.30
N SER A 25 14.45 -0.49 3.62
CA SER A 25 15.55 -1.04 4.42
C SER A 25 15.47 -2.57 4.50
N SER A 26 16.48 -3.26 3.96
CA SER A 26 16.64 -4.72 4.02
C SER A 26 17.69 -5.15 5.04
N ARG A 27 17.90 -4.33 6.09
CA ARG A 27 18.98 -4.59 7.06
C ARG A 27 18.69 -5.86 7.84
N SER A 28 19.38 -6.94 7.49
CA SER A 28 19.42 -8.19 8.26
C SER A 28 20.39 -8.06 9.40
N ASN A 29 19.96 -8.41 10.61
CA ASN A 29 20.81 -8.40 11.79
C ASN A 29 21.40 -9.80 12.04
N ASN A 30 22.73 -9.89 12.14
CA ASN A 30 23.44 -11.13 12.47
C ASN A 30 23.76 -11.16 13.97
N GLY A 31 22.73 -11.42 14.79
CA GLY A 31 22.89 -11.67 16.23
C GLY A 31 22.52 -10.51 17.18
N GLY A 32 21.96 -9.40 16.68
CA GLY A 32 21.42 -8.31 17.51
C GLY A 32 19.88 -8.18 17.46
N LEU A 33 19.35 -7.13 18.11
CA LEU A 33 17.93 -6.80 18.13
C LEU A 33 17.49 -5.98 16.90
N GLY A 34 16.38 -6.38 16.28
CA GLY A 34 15.68 -5.65 15.22
C GLY A 34 16.18 -5.91 13.79
N ASN A 35 15.26 -5.89 12.81
CA ASN A 35 15.50 -6.03 11.37
C ASN A 35 14.75 -4.91 10.61
N GLY A 36 15.28 -4.49 9.46
CA GLY A 36 14.52 -3.67 8.50
C GLY A 36 13.57 -4.54 7.69
N ALA A 37 12.28 -4.21 7.66
CA ALA A 37 11.28 -4.93 6.88
C ALA A 37 10.59 -4.00 5.88
N SER A 38 10.68 -4.34 4.60
CA SER A 38 9.94 -3.66 3.54
C SER A 38 8.46 -4.04 3.62
N SER A 39 7.66 -3.13 4.17
CA SER A 39 6.23 -3.36 4.43
C SER A 39 5.32 -2.26 3.90
N GLY A 40 5.87 -1.34 3.10
CA GLY A 40 5.11 -0.21 2.55
C GLY A 40 4.74 0.87 3.57
N ILE A 41 5.28 0.82 4.79
CA ILE A 41 5.08 1.88 5.79
C ILE A 41 6.02 3.03 5.51
N CYS A 42 5.49 4.22 5.27
CA CYS A 42 6.23 5.45 5.01
C CYS A 42 5.96 6.50 6.08
N HIS A 43 6.91 7.40 6.30
CA HIS A 43 6.74 8.49 7.26
C HIS A 43 6.30 9.76 6.51
N SER A 44 5.28 10.43 7.01
CA SER A 44 4.77 11.68 6.46
C SER A 44 4.61 12.71 7.57
N TRP A 45 4.54 13.99 7.22
CA TRP A 45 4.39 15.06 8.20
C TRP A 45 2.99 15.67 8.08
N SER A 46 2.27 15.73 9.19
CA SER A 46 1.01 16.45 9.29
C SER A 46 1.24 17.97 9.31
N GLU A 47 0.18 18.72 9.12
CA GLU A 47 0.20 20.19 9.09
C GLU A 47 0.75 20.81 10.39
N ASP A 48 0.53 20.14 11.53
CA ASP A 48 1.06 20.53 12.85
C ASP A 48 2.51 20.08 13.10
N GLY A 49 3.18 19.51 12.09
CA GLY A 49 4.57 19.09 12.13
C GLY A 49 4.82 17.73 12.78
N ARG A 50 3.79 16.98 13.17
CA ARG A 50 3.96 15.61 13.68
C ARG A 50 4.35 14.67 12.54
N CYS A 51 5.29 13.77 12.84
CA CYS A 51 5.63 12.66 11.96
C CYS A 51 4.62 11.53 12.19
N ILE A 52 3.96 11.08 11.14
CA ILE A 52 2.97 10.00 11.15
C ILE A 52 3.40 8.84 10.26
N SER A 53 3.06 7.61 10.66
CA SER A 53 3.33 6.41 9.88
C SER A 53 2.14 6.03 8.98
N LEU A 54 2.31 5.99 7.66
CA LEU A 54 1.27 5.64 6.71
C LEU A 54 1.54 4.30 6.01
N LEU A 55 0.53 3.45 5.89
CA LEU A 55 0.58 2.30 4.98
C LEU A 55 0.36 2.78 3.55
N LYS A 56 1.40 2.79 2.72
CA LYS A 56 1.32 3.16 1.31
C LYS A 56 1.29 1.93 0.41
N ILE A 57 0.18 1.74 -0.29
CA ILE A 57 -0.13 0.48 -0.98
C ILE A 57 -1.05 0.74 -2.18
N LEU A 58 -0.87 -0.07 -3.23
CA LEU A 58 -1.81 -0.16 -4.33
C LEU A 58 -2.89 -1.22 -4.07
N LEU A 59 -4.15 -0.91 -4.39
CA LEU A 59 -5.22 -1.90 -4.52
C LEU A 59 -4.87 -2.91 -5.63
N SER A 60 -4.41 -2.41 -6.77
CA SER A 60 -3.84 -3.23 -7.84
C SER A 60 -2.77 -2.46 -8.59
N ASN A 61 -1.77 -3.16 -9.12
CA ASN A 61 -0.86 -2.62 -10.10
C ASN A 61 -1.29 -2.94 -11.54
N LYS A 62 -2.43 -3.60 -11.78
CA LYS A 62 -2.98 -3.79 -13.14
C LYS A 62 -3.48 -2.45 -13.68
N CYS A 63 -3.15 -2.14 -14.93
CA CYS A 63 -3.59 -0.91 -15.57
C CYS A 63 -3.93 -1.17 -17.04
N ILE A 64 -5.05 -0.63 -17.53
CA ILE A 64 -5.44 -0.67 -18.94
C ILE A 64 -4.72 0.38 -19.80
N TYR A 65 -4.04 1.34 -19.18
CA TYR A 65 -3.42 2.48 -19.87
C TYR A 65 -1.93 2.25 -20.16
N SER A 66 -1.43 2.99 -21.17
CA SER A 66 -0.06 2.95 -21.66
C SER A 66 0.70 4.25 -21.38
N CYS A 67 0.71 4.73 -20.13
CA CYS A 67 1.42 5.97 -19.80
C CYS A 67 2.94 5.76 -19.90
N GLU A 68 3.64 6.56 -20.70
CA GLU A 68 5.07 6.36 -21.03
C GLU A 68 5.99 6.37 -19.81
N TYR A 69 5.62 7.14 -18.79
CA TYR A 69 6.38 7.29 -17.54
C TYR A 69 6.04 6.26 -16.47
N CYS A 70 5.02 5.41 -16.68
CA CYS A 70 4.48 4.57 -15.61
C CYS A 70 4.99 3.12 -15.70
N ILE A 71 5.65 2.64 -14.64
CA ILE A 71 6.07 1.23 -14.51
C ILE A 71 4.88 0.26 -14.66
N ASN A 72 3.68 0.70 -14.26
CA ASN A 72 2.46 -0.11 -14.32
C ASN A 72 1.74 -0.04 -15.68
N ARG A 73 2.29 0.61 -16.71
CA ARG A 73 1.68 0.62 -18.05
C ARG A 73 1.40 -0.80 -18.56
N ARG A 74 0.34 -0.98 -19.34
CA ARG A 74 -0.18 -2.31 -19.72
C ARG A 74 0.85 -3.17 -20.47
N GLU A 75 1.75 -2.54 -21.22
CA GLU A 75 2.78 -3.17 -22.05
C GLU A 75 3.93 -3.76 -21.22
N ASN A 76 4.11 -3.29 -19.99
CA ASN A 76 5.19 -3.79 -19.15
C ASN A 76 4.86 -5.19 -18.60
N HIS A 77 5.70 -6.15 -18.93
CA HIS A 77 5.68 -7.51 -18.37
C HIS A 77 6.28 -7.52 -16.97
N ILE A 78 5.45 -7.17 -15.99
CA ILE A 78 5.78 -7.23 -14.56
C ILE A 78 4.78 -8.15 -13.84
N GLU A 79 5.15 -8.63 -12.67
CA GLU A 79 4.25 -9.40 -11.80
C GLU A 79 3.05 -8.51 -11.39
N ARG A 80 1.83 -8.98 -11.67
CA ARG A 80 0.61 -8.22 -11.39
C ARG A 80 -0.16 -8.83 -10.22
N ALA A 81 -0.56 -7.99 -9.29
CA ALA A 81 -1.34 -8.36 -8.12
C ALA A 81 -2.57 -7.44 -7.97
N GLU A 82 -3.56 -7.94 -7.27
CA GLU A 82 -4.80 -7.23 -6.95
C GLU A 82 -5.33 -7.73 -5.61
N PHE A 83 -5.67 -6.79 -4.74
CA PHE A 83 -6.41 -7.03 -3.52
C PHE A 83 -7.90 -6.83 -3.75
N THR A 84 -8.69 -7.60 -3.02
CA THR A 84 -10.10 -7.29 -2.77
C THR A 84 -10.21 -6.18 -1.72
N PRO A 85 -11.32 -5.43 -1.69
CA PRO A 85 -11.55 -4.41 -0.66
C PRO A 85 -11.46 -4.95 0.77
N LYS A 86 -11.96 -6.17 0.99
CA LYS A 86 -11.89 -6.85 2.28
C LYS A 86 -10.44 -7.19 2.70
N GLU A 87 -9.61 -7.69 1.78
CA GLU A 87 -8.20 -7.96 2.06
C GLU A 87 -7.45 -6.68 2.49
N ILE A 88 -7.70 -5.54 1.82
CA ILE A 88 -7.10 -4.25 2.22
C ILE A 88 -7.58 -3.85 3.62
N SER A 89 -8.89 -3.88 3.86
CA SER A 89 -9.47 -3.51 5.15
C SER A 89 -8.88 -4.34 6.29
N ASP A 90 -8.82 -5.67 6.11
CA ASP A 90 -8.28 -6.58 7.12
C ASP A 90 -6.78 -6.34 7.35
N LEU A 91 -6.01 -6.08 6.30
CA LEU A 91 -4.60 -5.74 6.39
C LEU A 91 -4.40 -4.44 7.19
N VAL A 92 -5.11 -3.37 6.83
CA VAL A 92 -5.00 -2.05 7.47
C VAL A 92 -5.31 -2.14 8.96
N ILE A 93 -6.42 -2.79 9.33
CA ILE A 93 -6.80 -2.95 10.73
C ILE A 93 -5.79 -3.79 11.51
N ASN A 94 -5.17 -4.79 10.88
CA ASN A 94 -4.12 -5.57 11.52
C ASN A 94 -2.85 -4.75 11.79
N PHE A 95 -2.46 -3.84 10.89
CA PHE A 95 -1.33 -2.94 11.10
C PHE A 95 -1.67 -1.86 12.14
N TYR A 96 -2.88 -1.30 12.09
CA TYR A 96 -3.35 -0.30 13.03
C TYR A 96 -3.41 -0.83 14.46
N LYS A 97 -4.01 -2.02 14.69
CA LYS A 97 -4.08 -2.66 16.02
C LYS A 97 -2.71 -2.97 16.64
N ARG A 98 -1.65 -3.04 15.82
CA ARG A 98 -0.26 -3.28 16.26
C ARG A 98 0.53 -1.99 16.42
N ASN A 99 -0.11 -0.83 16.25
CA ASN A 99 0.51 0.50 16.28
C ASN A 99 1.64 0.66 15.25
N TYR A 100 1.53 -0.01 14.10
CA TYR A 100 2.51 0.10 13.01
C TYR A 100 2.21 1.29 12.09
N ILE A 101 0.95 1.70 12.02
CA ILE A 101 0.48 2.76 11.15
C ILE A 101 -0.56 3.61 11.89
N GLU A 102 -0.64 4.86 11.48
CA GLU A 102 -1.64 5.85 11.91
C GLU A 102 -2.59 6.21 10.76
N GLY A 103 -2.28 5.80 9.53
CA GLY A 103 -3.12 6.08 8.37
C GLY A 103 -2.83 5.18 7.16
N LEU A 104 -3.64 5.35 6.12
CA LEU A 104 -3.58 4.61 4.87
C LEU A 104 -3.46 5.58 3.68
N PHE A 105 -2.45 5.36 2.84
CA PHE A 105 -2.38 5.94 1.50
C PHE A 105 -2.68 4.84 0.49
N LEU A 106 -3.93 4.79 0.01
CA LEU A 106 -4.39 3.80 -0.97
C LEU A 106 -4.49 4.43 -2.36
N SER A 107 -3.87 3.80 -3.34
CA SER A 107 -4.00 4.14 -4.75
C SER A 107 -4.25 2.87 -5.59
N SER A 108 -4.37 2.97 -6.90
CA SER A 108 -4.56 1.83 -7.78
C SER A 108 -4.16 2.14 -9.21
N GLY A 109 -3.73 1.13 -9.96
CA GLY A 109 -3.87 1.12 -11.42
C GLY A 109 -5.34 0.96 -11.82
N ILE A 110 -5.64 1.25 -13.09
CA ILE A 110 -7.01 1.19 -13.62
C ILE A 110 -7.27 -0.21 -14.17
N ILE A 111 -8.01 -1.03 -13.42
CA ILE A 111 -8.08 -2.48 -13.65
C ILE A 111 -8.83 -2.82 -14.95
N LYS A 112 -10.02 -2.22 -15.12
CA LYS A 112 -10.90 -2.44 -16.29
C LYS A 112 -11.51 -1.13 -16.78
N SER A 113 -11.98 -0.30 -15.86
CA SER A 113 -12.40 1.07 -16.11
C SER A 113 -12.13 1.93 -14.86
N PRO A 114 -12.07 3.27 -15.00
CA PRO A 114 -11.99 4.17 -13.86
C PRO A 114 -13.14 3.95 -12.86
N ASP A 115 -14.37 3.81 -13.36
CA ASP A 115 -15.56 3.65 -12.51
C ASP A 115 -15.50 2.36 -11.67
N GLU A 116 -15.17 1.22 -12.29
CA GLU A 116 -15.07 -0.05 -11.57
C GLU A 116 -13.94 -0.01 -10.52
N THR A 117 -12.83 0.66 -10.85
CA THR A 117 -11.71 0.81 -9.92
C THR A 117 -12.09 1.71 -8.75
N MET A 118 -12.79 2.81 -9.02
CA MET A 118 -13.24 3.74 -7.99
C MET A 118 -14.28 3.11 -7.04
N LEU A 119 -15.18 2.27 -7.56
CA LEU A 119 -16.13 1.53 -6.72
C LEU A 119 -15.39 0.64 -5.70
N LYS A 120 -14.33 -0.06 -6.10
CA LYS A 120 -13.52 -0.86 -5.17
C LYS A 120 -12.81 0.00 -4.12
N LEU A 121 -12.30 1.18 -4.50
CA LEU A 121 -11.66 2.11 -3.57
C LEU A 121 -12.67 2.68 -2.55
N ILE A 122 -13.88 3.00 -2.99
CA ILE A 122 -14.98 3.43 -2.14
C ILE A 122 -15.37 2.32 -1.17
N GLU A 123 -15.50 1.07 -1.64
CA GLU A 123 -15.82 -0.07 -0.79
C GLU A 123 -14.77 -0.26 0.32
N VAL A 124 -13.48 -0.07 0.03
CA VAL A 124 -12.43 -0.07 1.08
C VAL A 124 -12.70 1.03 2.12
N ALA A 125 -12.98 2.26 1.67
CA ALA A 125 -13.23 3.37 2.58
C ALA A 125 -14.50 3.16 3.43
N GLU A 126 -15.55 2.58 2.86
CA GLU A 126 -16.78 2.23 3.57
C GLU A 126 -16.54 1.14 4.62
N LEU A 127 -15.80 0.09 4.26
CA LEU A 127 -15.43 -0.97 5.21
C LEU A 127 -14.63 -0.39 6.39
N LEU A 128 -13.59 0.40 6.09
CA LEU A 128 -12.75 1.01 7.12
C LEU A 128 -13.54 1.96 8.02
N ARG A 129 -14.32 2.87 7.45
CA ARG A 129 -15.03 3.91 8.20
C ARG A 129 -16.24 3.38 8.96
N ASN A 130 -17.11 2.62 8.28
CA ASN A 130 -18.44 2.29 8.79
C ASN A 130 -18.47 0.95 9.52
N LYS A 131 -17.63 -0.01 9.13
CA LYS A 131 -17.59 -1.34 9.74
C LYS A 131 -16.48 -1.50 10.77
N GLU A 132 -15.27 -1.07 10.44
CA GLU A 132 -14.11 -1.24 11.32
C GLU A 132 -13.85 -0.03 12.23
N HIS A 133 -14.57 1.08 12.02
CA HIS A 133 -14.43 2.33 12.77
C HIS A 133 -12.98 2.84 12.82
N PHE A 134 -12.29 2.75 11.69
CA PHE A 134 -10.96 3.30 11.50
C PHE A 134 -11.02 4.83 11.55
N ASN A 135 -10.25 5.42 12.46
CA ASN A 135 -10.18 6.87 12.70
C ASN A 135 -9.31 7.58 11.67
#